data_AF-A0A2U2DY85-F1
#
_entry.id   AF-A0A2U2DY85-F1
#
_cell.length_a   1.000
_cell.length_b   1.000
_cell.length_c   1.000
_cell.angle_alpha   90.00
_cell.angle_beta   90.00
_cell.angle_gamma   90.00
#
_symmetry.space_group_name_H-M   'P 1'
#
loop_
_entity.id
_entity.type
_entity.pdbx_description
1 polymer ?
#
loop_
_entity_poly.entity_id
_entity_poly.type
_entity_poly.pdbx_seq_one_letter_code
_entity_poly.pdbx_strand_id
1 'polypeptide(L)'
;MFRVPLLIALALSIAFGGGIVSTLYALNVTTGFGAIRLGAWEAFPNAQTAAADPYAKSHRARAGNLLYGNAEGLAFSASVDDAGGRLVSGCSYAVSGQTPHARLWTLYAGNTGGQPFAVNPALPAGLNSWTVVRETDSSFTITVSARAQPGNWLPLPTGNVPFRLTLTLLDTPTAGSSGLIDLSMPKVSLLGCGDA
;
A
#
# COMPACT_ATOMS: atom_id res chain seq x y z
N MET A 1 -25.66 -30.90 -38.42
CA MET A 1 -25.96 -31.13 -36.99
C MET A 1 -25.22 -30.20 -36.01
N PHE A 2 -24.10 -29.56 -36.36
CA PHE A 2 -23.33 -28.73 -35.40
C PHE A 2 -23.73 -27.24 -35.30
N ARG A 3 -24.64 -26.75 -36.16
CA ARG A 3 -24.99 -25.31 -36.22
C ARG A 3 -25.60 -24.79 -34.90
N VAL A 4 -26.56 -25.52 -34.35
CA VAL A 4 -27.23 -25.15 -33.09
C VAL A 4 -26.28 -25.22 -31.88
N PRO A 5 -25.53 -26.32 -31.63
CA PRO A 5 -24.61 -26.36 -30.50
C PRO A 5 -23.48 -25.32 -30.61
N LEU A 6 -23.02 -25.00 -31.82
CA LEU A 6 -22.00 -23.95 -32.03
C LEU A 6 -22.54 -22.55 -31.70
N LEU A 7 -23.78 -22.24 -32.08
CA LEU A 7 -24.42 -20.96 -31.71
C LEU A 7 -24.65 -20.85 -30.20
N ILE A 8 -25.05 -21.95 -29.55
CA ILE A 8 -25.21 -22.00 -28.09
C ILE A 8 -23.84 -21.79 -27.41
N ALA A 9 -22.80 -22.49 -27.85
CA ALA A 9 -21.45 -22.34 -27.30
C ALA A 9 -20.94 -20.90 -27.47
N LEU A 10 -21.18 -20.29 -28.63
CA LEU A 10 -20.79 -18.90 -28.90
C LEU A 10 -21.56 -17.92 -28.00
N ALA A 11 -22.87 -18.10 -27.86
CA ALA A 11 -23.70 -17.26 -27.02
C ALA A 11 -23.28 -17.33 -25.54
N LEU A 12 -23.03 -18.55 -25.02
CA LEU A 12 -22.56 -18.75 -23.64
C LEU A 12 -21.15 -18.18 -23.46
N SER A 13 -20.26 -18.35 -24.43
CA SER A 13 -18.90 -17.77 -24.36
C SER A 13 -18.92 -16.25 -24.31
N ILE A 14 -19.79 -15.60 -25.10
CA ILE A 14 -19.94 -14.14 -25.06
C ILE A 14 -20.58 -13.70 -23.75
N ALA A 15 -21.66 -14.35 -23.31
CA ALA A 15 -22.36 -13.98 -22.09
C ALA A 15 -21.48 -14.13 -20.84
N PHE A 16 -20.88 -15.30 -20.63
CA PHE A 16 -20.02 -15.55 -19.48
C PHE A 16 -18.66 -14.86 -19.63
N GLY A 17 -18.01 -14.97 -20.80
CA GLY A 17 -16.72 -14.34 -21.03
C GLY A 17 -16.80 -12.82 -20.92
N GLY A 18 -17.77 -12.19 -21.57
CA GLY A 18 -18.03 -10.75 -21.47
C GLY A 18 -18.39 -10.32 -20.04
N GLY A 19 -19.27 -11.08 -19.36
CA GLY A 19 -19.63 -10.81 -17.97
C GLY A 19 -18.44 -10.90 -17.02
N ILE A 20 -17.60 -11.93 -17.15
CA ILE A 20 -16.39 -12.10 -16.34
C ILE A 20 -15.41 -10.97 -16.61
N VAL A 21 -15.10 -10.67 -17.87
CA VAL A 21 -14.16 -9.60 -18.24
C VAL A 21 -14.65 -8.25 -17.74
N SER A 22 -15.93 -7.94 -17.91
CA SER A 22 -16.53 -6.70 -17.41
C SER A 22 -16.43 -6.59 -15.89
N THR A 23 -16.71 -7.68 -15.16
CA THR A 23 -16.62 -7.71 -13.70
C THR A 23 -15.18 -7.51 -13.24
N LEU A 24 -14.22 -8.22 -13.85
CA LEU A 24 -12.80 -8.07 -13.55
C LEU A 24 -12.30 -6.65 -13.80
N TYR A 25 -12.77 -6.01 -14.87
CA TYR A 25 -12.45 -4.61 -15.16
C TYR A 25 -12.97 -3.69 -14.05
N ALA A 26 -14.25 -3.82 -13.66
CA ALA A 26 -14.83 -3.01 -12.60
C ALA A 26 -14.10 -3.18 -11.25
N LEU A 27 -13.73 -4.41 -10.89
CA LEU A 27 -12.97 -4.70 -9.67
C LEU A 27 -11.56 -4.11 -9.65
N ASN A 28 -10.96 -3.85 -10.82
CA ASN A 28 -9.61 -3.29 -10.91
C ASN A 28 -9.58 -1.76 -10.82
N VAL A 29 -10.69 -1.09 -11.15
CA VAL A 29 -10.78 0.37 -11.11
C VAL A 29 -11.00 0.88 -9.68
N THR A 30 -11.58 0.06 -8.80
CA THR A 30 -11.93 0.46 -7.42
C THR A 30 -11.08 -0.28 -6.39
N THR A 31 -10.36 0.45 -5.54
CA THR A 31 -9.58 -0.12 -4.42
C THR A 31 -10.39 -0.29 -3.11
N GLY A 32 -11.69 0.03 -3.14
CA GLY A 32 -12.61 -0.05 -1.99
C GLY A 32 -13.22 1.32 -1.65
N PHE A 33 -14.29 1.32 -0.88
CA PHE A 33 -14.92 2.55 -0.39
C PHE A 33 -14.55 2.81 1.08
N GLY A 34 -14.61 4.08 1.51
CA GLY A 34 -14.31 4.46 2.90
C GLY A 34 -12.82 4.57 3.24
N ALA A 35 -12.01 5.03 2.28
CA ALA A 35 -10.62 5.40 2.54
C ALA A 35 -10.56 6.60 3.50
N ILE A 36 -9.66 6.54 4.47
CA ILE A 36 -9.26 7.69 5.28
C ILE A 36 -7.91 8.16 4.77
N ARG A 37 -7.77 9.47 4.54
CA ARG A 37 -6.53 10.11 4.10
C ARG A 37 -5.95 11.00 5.19
N LEU A 38 -4.67 10.81 5.46
CA LEU A 38 -3.88 11.54 6.45
C LEU A 38 -2.55 11.93 5.81
N GLY A 39 -2.47 13.16 5.28
CA GLY A 39 -1.35 13.60 4.45
C GLY A 39 -1.19 12.72 3.20
N ALA A 40 0.04 12.27 2.94
CA ALA A 40 0.37 11.31 1.87
C ALA A 40 -0.26 9.91 2.04
N TRP A 41 -0.75 9.57 3.24
CA TRP A 41 -1.18 8.21 3.58
C TRP A 41 -2.67 8.00 3.42
N GLU A 42 -3.06 6.83 2.92
CA GLU A 42 -4.43 6.34 2.89
C GLU A 42 -4.55 4.98 3.59
N ALA A 43 -5.65 4.76 4.32
CA ALA A 43 -5.99 3.48 4.93
C ALA A 43 -7.48 3.17 4.75
N PHE A 44 -7.82 1.88 4.81
CA PHE A 44 -9.19 1.39 4.65
C PHE A 44 -9.60 0.57 5.88
N PRO A 45 -9.92 1.22 7.02
CA PRO A 45 -10.21 0.51 8.27
C PRO A 45 -11.43 -0.40 8.16
N ASN A 46 -12.47 0.05 7.46
CA ASN A 46 -13.69 -0.73 7.27
C ASN A 46 -13.53 -1.87 6.28
N ALA A 47 -12.50 -1.87 5.44
CA ALA A 47 -12.29 -2.93 4.46
C ALA A 47 -12.05 -4.29 5.11
N GLN A 48 -11.75 -4.34 6.41
CA GLN A 48 -11.50 -5.57 7.16
C GLN A 48 -12.71 -6.06 7.97
N THR A 49 -13.78 -5.27 8.07
CA THR A 49 -14.94 -5.59 8.93
C THR A 49 -16.06 -6.31 8.18
N ALA A 50 -17.11 -6.71 8.92
CA ALA A 50 -18.37 -7.18 8.33
C ALA A 50 -19.06 -6.11 7.46
N ALA A 51 -18.85 -4.83 7.80
CA ALA A 51 -19.38 -3.66 7.10
C ALA A 51 -18.60 -3.30 5.82
N ALA A 52 -17.54 -4.04 5.48
CA ALA A 52 -16.83 -3.84 4.23
C ALA A 52 -17.76 -3.94 3.02
N ASP A 53 -17.55 -3.05 2.07
CA ASP A 53 -18.30 -3.04 0.83
C ASP A 53 -18.05 -4.33 -0.01
N PRO A 54 -18.96 -4.69 -0.93
CA PRO A 54 -18.83 -5.90 -1.74
C PRO A 54 -17.53 -5.95 -2.57
N TYR A 55 -17.01 -4.81 -3.03
CA TYR A 55 -15.78 -4.74 -3.81
C TYR A 55 -14.57 -5.02 -2.92
N ALA A 56 -14.50 -4.43 -1.72
CA ALA A 56 -13.47 -4.74 -0.73
C ALA A 56 -13.48 -6.23 -0.34
N LYS A 57 -14.66 -6.83 -0.14
CA LYS A 57 -14.78 -8.29 0.12
C LYS A 57 -14.25 -9.13 -1.04
N SER A 58 -14.55 -8.75 -2.29
CA SER A 58 -14.04 -9.45 -3.47
C SER A 58 -12.52 -9.30 -3.63
N HIS A 59 -11.97 -8.11 -3.35
CA HIS A 59 -10.53 -7.84 -3.42
C HIS A 59 -9.78 -8.66 -2.37
N ARG A 60 -10.33 -8.78 -1.16
CA ARG A 60 -9.83 -9.68 -0.11
C ARG A 60 -9.80 -11.13 -0.57
N ALA A 61 -10.93 -11.63 -1.10
CA ALA A 61 -11.03 -13.01 -1.59
C ALA A 61 -10.03 -13.30 -2.72
N ARG A 62 -9.78 -12.32 -3.60
CA ARG A 62 -8.84 -12.43 -4.73
C ARG A 62 -7.38 -12.33 -4.30
N ALA A 63 -7.07 -11.46 -3.34
CA ALA A 63 -5.71 -11.28 -2.85
C ALA A 63 -5.23 -12.50 -2.05
N GLY A 64 -6.14 -13.26 -1.43
CA GLY A 64 -5.81 -14.46 -0.67
C GLY A 64 -4.96 -14.21 0.57
N ASN A 65 -4.83 -12.94 0.98
CA ASN A 65 -4.03 -12.54 2.13
C ASN A 65 -4.83 -12.72 3.42
N LEU A 66 -4.17 -13.18 4.48
CA LEU A 66 -4.67 -13.03 5.85
C LEU A 66 -4.60 -11.54 6.20
N LEU A 67 -5.75 -10.95 6.50
CA LEU A 67 -5.83 -9.56 6.92
C LEU A 67 -5.83 -9.47 8.45
N TYR A 68 -5.37 -8.33 8.94
CA TYR A 68 -5.48 -7.99 10.36
C TYR A 68 -6.94 -7.82 10.77
N GLY A 69 -7.29 -8.30 11.96
CA GLY A 69 -8.52 -7.89 12.64
C GLY A 69 -8.45 -6.44 13.11
N ASN A 70 -9.62 -5.85 13.43
CA ASN A 70 -9.73 -4.46 13.92
C ASN A 70 -8.90 -4.14 15.18
N ALA A 71 -8.48 -5.16 15.94
CA ALA A 71 -7.64 -5.00 17.11
C ALA A 71 -6.19 -5.48 16.88
N GLU A 72 -5.89 -6.02 15.70
CA GLU A 72 -4.57 -6.60 15.40
C GLU A 72 -3.66 -5.62 14.67
N GLY A 73 -4.21 -4.77 13.79
CA GLY A 73 -3.39 -3.81 13.06
C GLY A 73 -4.12 -3.04 11.97
N LEU A 74 -3.45 -2.01 11.44
CA LEU A 74 -3.93 -1.20 10.34
C LEU A 74 -2.78 -0.89 9.38
N ALA A 75 -3.01 -1.10 8.09
CA ALA A 75 -2.06 -0.76 7.04
C ALA A 75 -2.44 0.56 6.39
N PHE A 76 -1.47 1.46 6.33
CA PHE A 76 -1.49 2.70 5.57
C PHE A 76 -0.65 2.51 4.31
N SER A 77 -1.08 3.14 3.24
CA SER A 77 -0.34 3.16 1.99
C SER A 77 -0.18 4.58 1.48
N ALA A 78 0.97 4.88 0.88
CA ALA A 78 1.21 6.16 0.22
C ALA A 78 1.66 5.89 -1.22
N SER A 79 1.00 6.51 -2.19
CA SER A 79 1.39 6.48 -3.61
C SER A 79 1.74 7.87 -4.14
N VAL A 80 1.61 8.88 -3.28
CA VAL A 80 2.01 10.26 -3.49
C VAL A 80 2.85 10.74 -2.31
N ASP A 81 3.60 11.82 -2.49
CA ASP A 81 4.18 12.61 -1.41
C ASP A 81 3.15 13.58 -0.81
N ASP A 82 3.52 14.31 0.24
CA ASP A 82 2.63 15.29 0.88
C ASP A 82 2.31 16.51 -0.01
N ALA A 83 3.09 16.75 -1.07
CA ALA A 83 2.80 17.77 -2.08
C ALA A 83 1.84 17.26 -3.17
N GLY A 84 1.43 15.98 -3.12
CA GLY A 84 0.57 15.32 -4.10
C GLY A 84 1.31 14.79 -5.33
N GLY A 85 2.64 14.87 -5.36
CA GLY A 85 3.48 14.31 -6.41
C GLY A 85 3.49 12.78 -6.35
N ARG A 86 3.37 12.10 -7.49
CA ARG A 86 3.36 10.63 -7.54
C ARG A 86 4.73 10.06 -7.15
N LEU A 87 4.73 9.06 -6.28
CA LEU A 87 5.95 8.36 -5.90
C LEU A 87 6.49 7.51 -7.07
N VAL A 88 7.71 7.86 -7.51
CA VAL A 88 8.44 7.18 -8.59
C VAL A 88 9.89 6.91 -8.19
N SER A 89 10.42 5.75 -8.57
CA SER A 89 11.75 5.27 -8.15
C SER A 89 12.94 6.09 -8.68
N GLY A 90 12.70 6.95 -9.68
CA GLY A 90 13.70 7.87 -10.23
C GLY A 90 14.01 9.03 -9.29
N CYS A 91 13.21 9.23 -8.25
CA CYS A 91 13.41 10.26 -7.24
C CYS A 91 13.70 9.67 -5.86
N SER A 92 14.23 10.53 -4.99
CA SER A 92 14.51 10.21 -3.58
C SER A 92 13.53 10.97 -2.69
N TYR A 93 13.08 10.30 -1.64
CA TYR A 93 12.09 10.81 -0.70
C TYR A 93 12.57 10.61 0.74
N ALA A 94 12.12 11.46 1.64
CA ALA A 94 12.28 11.26 3.08
C ALA A 94 10.92 10.95 3.68
N VAL A 95 10.86 9.86 4.45
CA VAL A 95 9.76 9.56 5.36
C VAL A 95 10.19 9.97 6.76
N SER A 96 9.61 11.04 7.30
CA SER A 96 10.11 11.67 8.53
C SER A 96 9.02 12.01 9.55
N GLY A 97 9.39 11.98 10.82
CA GLY A 97 8.50 12.31 11.94
C GLY A 97 8.26 11.11 12.85
N GLN A 98 7.04 10.99 13.37
CA GLN A 98 6.63 9.91 14.26
C GLN A 98 5.53 9.08 13.61
N THR A 99 5.36 7.85 14.09
CA THR A 99 4.21 6.99 13.74
C THR A 99 3.15 7.08 14.82
N PRO A 100 1.90 6.79 14.49
CA PRO A 100 0.86 6.60 15.49
C PRO A 100 1.27 5.51 16.50
N HIS A 101 0.70 5.58 17.70
CA HIS A 101 0.99 4.62 18.74
C HIS A 101 0.64 3.19 18.28
N ALA A 102 1.63 2.30 18.32
CA ALA A 102 1.50 0.88 17.97
C ALA A 102 2.59 0.11 18.71
N ARG A 103 2.34 -1.17 19.02
CA ARG A 103 3.37 -2.02 19.64
C ARG A 103 4.56 -2.27 18.71
N LEU A 104 4.27 -2.40 17.41
CA LEU A 104 5.26 -2.57 16.37
C LEU A 104 4.75 -1.87 15.09
N TRP A 105 5.67 -1.34 14.28
CA TRP A 105 5.35 -0.96 12.92
C TRP A 105 6.36 -1.50 11.92
N THR A 106 5.92 -1.70 10.69
CA THR A 106 6.77 -2.05 9.55
C THR A 106 6.54 -1.08 8.39
N LEU A 107 7.60 -0.78 7.64
CA LEU A 107 7.55 0.07 6.45
C LEU A 107 8.29 -0.62 5.32
N TYR A 108 7.64 -0.77 4.16
CA TYR A 108 8.32 -1.26 2.96
C TYR A 108 7.87 -0.47 1.71
N ALA A 109 8.70 -0.54 0.67
CA ALA A 109 8.38 -0.04 -0.65
C ALA A 109 8.03 -1.22 -1.55
N GLY A 110 6.96 -1.08 -2.33
CA GLY A 110 6.48 -2.10 -3.23
C GLY A 110 5.93 -1.53 -4.53
N ASN A 111 5.60 -2.42 -5.45
CA ASN A 111 4.91 -2.04 -6.67
C ASN A 111 3.50 -1.48 -6.34
N THR A 112 2.83 -0.94 -7.34
CA THR A 112 1.46 -0.40 -7.21
C THR A 112 0.43 -1.45 -6.80
N GLY A 113 0.74 -2.75 -6.94
CA GLY A 113 -0.07 -3.87 -6.45
C GLY A 113 0.21 -4.26 -4.99
N GLY A 114 1.10 -3.57 -4.29
CA GLY A 114 1.42 -3.84 -2.88
C GLY A 114 2.43 -4.97 -2.65
N GLN A 115 3.06 -5.51 -3.70
CA GLN A 115 4.12 -6.50 -3.53
C GLN A 115 5.45 -5.79 -3.21
N PRO A 116 6.15 -6.16 -2.13
CA PRO A 116 7.44 -5.57 -1.79
C PRO A 116 8.46 -5.72 -2.93
N PHE A 117 9.31 -4.72 -3.13
CA PHE A 117 10.41 -4.86 -4.08
C PHE A 117 11.49 -5.80 -3.51
N ALA A 118 11.95 -6.72 -4.35
CA ALA A 118 13.14 -7.53 -4.09
C ALA A 118 14.33 -6.93 -4.87
N VAL A 119 14.88 -5.81 -4.39
CA VAL A 119 15.98 -5.10 -5.07
C VAL A 119 17.27 -5.92 -5.03
N ASN A 120 17.59 -6.49 -3.88
CA ASN A 120 18.73 -7.38 -3.68
C ASN A 120 18.45 -8.30 -2.47
N PRO A 121 18.67 -9.61 -2.57
CA PRO A 121 18.51 -10.54 -1.44
C PRO A 121 19.33 -10.19 -0.19
N ALA A 122 20.44 -9.48 -0.34
CA ALA A 122 21.29 -9.04 0.76
C ALA A 122 20.83 -7.72 1.42
N LEU A 123 19.85 -7.02 0.84
CA LEU A 123 19.32 -5.78 1.39
C LEU A 123 17.97 -6.02 2.08
N PRO A 124 17.65 -5.25 3.14
CA PRO A 124 16.36 -5.35 3.79
C PRO A 124 15.23 -4.92 2.83
N ALA A 125 14.20 -5.76 2.71
CA ALA A 125 13.00 -5.45 1.93
C ALA A 125 12.07 -4.43 2.62
N GLY A 126 12.31 -4.15 3.91
CA GLY A 126 11.55 -3.22 4.72
C GLY A 126 12.27 -2.90 6.03
N LEU A 127 11.81 -1.84 6.69
CA LEU A 127 12.26 -1.41 8.00
C LEU A 127 11.16 -1.64 9.03
N ASN A 128 11.53 -1.65 10.31
CA ASN A 128 10.57 -1.78 11.39
C ASN A 128 10.98 -0.92 12.60
N SER A 129 10.05 -0.78 13.54
CA SER A 129 10.23 0.06 14.72
C SER A 129 11.36 -0.35 15.66
N TRP A 130 11.88 -1.58 15.56
CA TRP A 130 13.00 -2.08 16.37
C TRP A 130 14.36 -1.83 15.71
N THR A 131 14.44 -1.86 14.39
CA THR A 131 15.69 -1.70 13.65
C THR A 131 15.95 -0.27 13.19
N VAL A 132 14.92 0.58 13.17
CA VAL A 132 15.06 1.98 12.80
C VAL A 132 15.89 2.74 13.85
N VAL A 133 16.83 3.55 13.37
CA VAL A 133 17.55 4.52 14.20
C VAL A 133 16.65 5.74 14.39
N ARG A 134 16.53 6.20 15.64
CA ARG A 134 15.67 7.32 16.03
C ARG A 134 16.49 8.49 16.54
N GLU A 135 15.92 9.67 16.40
CA GLU A 135 16.39 10.89 17.03
C GLU A 135 16.01 10.92 18.53
N THR A 136 16.55 11.88 19.27
CA THR A 136 16.34 12.03 20.72
C THR A 136 14.89 12.29 21.10
N ASP A 137 14.09 12.85 20.20
CA ASP A 137 12.65 13.09 20.34
C ASP A 137 11.79 11.89 19.87
N SER A 138 12.41 10.73 19.64
CA SER A 138 11.79 9.50 19.12
C SER A 138 11.27 9.58 17.67
N SER A 139 11.46 10.72 17.00
CA SER A 139 11.24 10.81 15.56
C SER A 139 12.27 9.97 14.79
N PHE A 140 11.99 9.69 13.53
CA PHE A 140 12.94 9.06 12.63
C PHE A 140 12.91 9.77 11.28
N THR A 141 13.98 9.60 10.52
CA THR A 141 14.02 9.90 9.10
C THR A 141 14.46 8.65 8.36
N ILE A 142 13.68 8.22 7.36
CA ILE A 142 13.99 7.11 6.46
C ILE A 142 14.13 7.69 5.06
N THR A 143 15.30 7.51 4.46
CA THR A 143 15.51 7.89 3.07
C THR A 143 15.10 6.75 2.16
N VAL A 144 14.18 7.02 1.24
CA VAL A 144 13.68 6.07 0.25
C VAL A 144 14.29 6.46 -1.10
N SER A 145 15.22 5.65 -1.60
CA SER A 145 16.00 5.99 -2.81
C SER A 145 16.56 4.76 -3.49
N ALA A 146 16.73 4.83 -4.82
CA ALA A 146 17.45 3.82 -5.59
C ALA A 146 18.97 3.86 -5.34
N ARG A 147 19.51 5.02 -4.94
CA ARG A 147 20.92 5.15 -4.56
C ARG A 147 21.07 4.83 -3.08
N ALA A 148 22.17 4.15 -2.72
CA ALA A 148 22.48 3.84 -1.32
C ALA A 148 22.61 5.12 -0.48
N GLN A 149 22.03 5.10 0.71
CA GLN A 149 22.03 6.23 1.65
C GLN A 149 22.51 5.76 3.03
N PRO A 150 23.16 6.64 3.80
CA PRO A 150 23.53 6.35 5.18
C PRO A 150 22.29 6.29 6.09
N GLY A 151 22.42 5.59 7.21
CA GLY A 151 21.38 5.52 8.24
C GLY A 151 20.19 4.66 7.82
N ASN A 152 18.97 5.12 8.13
CA ASN A 152 17.77 4.40 7.74
C ASN A 152 17.52 4.58 6.24
N TRP A 153 17.84 3.55 5.47
CA TRP A 153 17.64 3.56 4.03
C TRP A 153 16.71 2.44 3.60
N LEU A 154 15.72 2.79 2.78
CA LEU A 154 14.80 1.85 2.14
C LEU A 154 15.11 1.82 0.63
N PRO A 155 15.63 0.70 0.10
CA PRO A 155 16.07 0.61 -1.28
C PRO A 155 14.89 0.62 -2.26
N LEU A 156 15.07 1.34 -3.37
CA LEU A 156 14.18 1.28 -4.53
C LEU A 156 14.89 0.60 -5.72
N PRO A 157 14.14 0.00 -6.66
CA PRO A 157 14.70 -0.39 -7.95
C PRO A 157 15.19 0.85 -8.72
N THR A 158 16.16 0.66 -9.60
CA THR A 158 16.60 1.73 -10.53
C THR A 158 15.56 1.95 -11.64
N GLY A 159 15.66 3.11 -12.31
CA GLY A 159 14.70 3.53 -13.34
C GLY A 159 13.59 4.43 -12.78
N ASN A 160 12.50 4.59 -13.53
CA ASN A 160 11.41 5.52 -13.19
C ASN A 160 10.06 4.78 -13.07
N VAL A 161 9.97 3.85 -12.12
CA VAL A 161 8.80 3.00 -11.91
C VAL A 161 7.95 3.58 -10.78
N PRO A 162 6.62 3.66 -10.94
CA PRO A 162 5.74 4.08 -9.84
C PRO A 162 5.75 3.04 -8.73
N PHE A 163 5.77 3.51 -7.48
CA PHE A 163 5.78 2.65 -6.32
C PHE A 163 4.76 3.10 -5.27
N ARG A 164 4.54 2.24 -4.29
CA ARG A 164 3.71 2.50 -3.11
C ARG A 164 4.53 2.18 -1.86
N LEU A 165 4.47 3.06 -0.88
CA LEU A 165 4.93 2.77 0.48
C LEU A 165 3.78 2.12 1.25
N THR A 166 4.08 1.11 2.05
CA THR A 166 3.12 0.48 2.95
C THR A 166 3.68 0.53 4.37
N LEU A 167 2.98 1.26 5.24
CA LEU A 167 3.24 1.36 6.67
C LEU A 167 2.19 0.54 7.42
N THR A 168 2.59 -0.54 8.07
CA THR A 168 1.68 -1.37 8.87
C THR A 168 1.91 -1.09 10.34
N LEU A 169 0.84 -0.75 11.05
CA LEU A 169 0.82 -0.61 12.50
C LEU A 169 0.22 -1.87 13.11
N LEU A 170 0.91 -2.49 14.04
CA LEU A 170 0.51 -3.74 14.69
C LEU A 170 0.18 -3.49 16.17
N ASP A 171 -0.92 -4.08 16.63
CA ASP A 171 -1.47 -3.88 17.98
C ASP A 171 -1.58 -2.37 18.28
N THR A 172 -2.46 -1.72 17.50
CA THR A 172 -2.65 -0.26 17.53
C THR A 172 -4.11 0.10 17.85
N PRO A 173 -4.36 1.08 18.75
CA PRO A 173 -5.70 1.61 18.97
C PRO A 173 -6.26 2.32 17.74
N THR A 174 -5.40 2.71 16.79
CA THR A 174 -5.78 3.32 15.51
C THR A 174 -6.75 2.45 14.70
N ALA A 175 -6.63 1.12 14.80
CA ALA A 175 -7.43 0.18 14.04
C ALA A 175 -8.91 0.12 14.52
N GLY A 176 -9.19 0.52 15.77
CA GLY A 176 -10.50 0.45 16.41
C GLY A 176 -11.40 1.69 16.25
N SER A 177 -11.10 2.61 15.33
CA SER A 177 -11.84 3.86 15.07
C SER A 177 -11.80 4.95 16.16
N SER A 178 -11.42 4.66 17.41
CA SER A 178 -11.45 5.63 18.52
C SER A 178 -10.26 6.60 18.56
N GLY A 179 -9.20 6.37 17.77
CA GLY A 179 -7.95 7.16 17.80
C GLY A 179 -7.69 8.03 16.57
N LEU A 180 -8.57 8.08 15.57
CA LEU A 180 -8.28 8.67 14.25
C LEU A 180 -8.32 10.21 14.18
N ILE A 181 -8.68 10.90 15.27
CA ILE A 181 -8.90 12.36 15.26
C ILE A 181 -7.58 13.14 15.47
N ASP A 182 -6.50 12.51 15.92
CA ASP A 182 -5.20 13.16 16.10
C ASP A 182 -4.03 12.21 15.87
N LEU A 183 -3.98 11.64 14.66
CA LEU A 183 -2.97 10.66 14.29
C LEU A 183 -1.72 11.36 13.73
N SER A 184 -0.62 11.39 14.48
CA SER A 184 0.67 11.86 13.98
C SER A 184 1.23 10.85 12.97
N MET A 185 0.96 11.09 11.69
CA MET A 185 1.54 10.32 10.59
C MET A 185 2.91 10.89 10.19
N PRO A 186 3.87 10.05 9.78
CA PRO A 186 5.13 10.53 9.26
C PRO A 186 4.88 11.22 7.91
N LYS A 187 5.58 12.32 7.65
CA LYS A 187 5.53 13.02 6.37
C LYS A 187 6.33 12.27 5.31
N VAL A 188 5.88 12.34 4.07
CA VAL A 188 6.58 11.86 2.88
C VAL A 188 6.94 13.09 2.03
N SER A 189 8.22 13.48 2.03
CA SER A 189 8.69 14.66 1.30
C SER A 189 9.67 14.28 0.20
N LEU A 190 9.51 14.88 -0.98
CA LEU A 190 10.47 14.78 -2.07
C LEU A 190 11.80 15.45 -1.67
N LEU A 191 12.91 14.71 -1.77
CA LEU A 191 14.26 15.25 -1.58
C LEU A 191 14.86 15.75 -2.90
N GLY A 192 14.49 15.12 -4.01
CA GLY A 192 14.95 15.46 -5.34
C GLY A 192 14.87 14.27 -6.29
N CYS A 193 14.85 14.55 -7.58
CA CYS A 193 14.92 13.53 -8.61
C CYS A 193 16.36 13.44 -9.13
N GLY A 194 16.84 12.22 -9.40
CA GLY A 194 18.09 12.08 -10.16
C GLY A 194 17.88 12.68 -11.54
N ASP A 195 18.89 13.41 -12.05
CA ASP A 195 18.84 14.09 -13.34
C ASP A 195 18.28 13.19 -14.45
N ALA A 196 17.43 13.78 -15.29
CA ALA A 196 16.80 13.17 -16.46
C ALA A 196 17.81 12.70 -17.52
#